data_AF-X1NIE8-F1
#
_entry.id   AF-X1NIE8-F1
#
_cell.length_a   1.000
_cell.length_b   1.000
_cell.length_c   1.000
_cell.angle_alpha   90.00
_cell.angle_beta   90.00
_cell.angle_gamma   90.00
#
_symmetry.space_group_name_H-M   'P 1'
#
loop_
_entity.id
_entity.type
_entity.pdbx_description
1 polymer ?
#
loop_
_entity_poly.entity_id
_entity_poly.type
_entity_poly.pdbx_seq_one_letter_code
_entity_poly.pdbx_strand_id
1 'polypeptide(L)'
;NVASDAFMTYLYMGCKGGHVIVSADDPYCHSSQNEQDNRYYALFASCPMLEPSTPEEAKEMTRVGFSISEELQSPILLRTTTRLNHVRGLVTLKKLKKPKGKGYFEKGSMLVAVPSTARVKHPILLKKLEKAEKLSEKSPFNKVIAVGKPSNRGIVTSGVSANYVKEVAEDLKLDVKILKLGMTHPLPRKMCEHFIKSCEEIVVVEELEPILENHFKIIAYDIGCNVKIYGKSTGHFSRLYEYNPDIVTEALSNVFK
;
A
#
# COMPACT_ATOMS: atom_id res chain seq x y z
N ASN A 1 13.86 7.78 -8.41
CA ASN A 1 14.90 8.12 -7.39
C ASN A 1 15.38 9.59 -7.38
N VAL A 2 15.29 10.37 -8.47
CA VAL A 2 15.85 11.74 -8.58
C VAL A 2 15.38 12.68 -7.45
N ALA A 3 14.11 12.62 -7.07
CA ALA A 3 13.55 13.46 -6.01
C ALA A 3 13.74 12.89 -4.58
N SER A 4 14.50 11.81 -4.40
CA SER A 4 14.55 11.04 -3.14
C SER A 4 15.02 11.88 -1.94
N ASP A 5 16.14 12.61 -2.05
CA ASP A 5 16.66 13.44 -0.95
C ASP A 5 15.68 14.54 -0.53
N ALA A 6 15.12 15.26 -1.52
CA ALA A 6 14.10 16.27 -1.29
C ALA A 6 12.84 15.67 -0.67
N PHE A 7 12.43 14.47 -1.11
CA PHE A 7 11.29 13.74 -0.55
C PHE A 7 11.51 13.37 0.93
N MET A 8 12.68 12.82 1.28
CA MET A 8 13.02 12.51 2.67
C MET A 8 12.92 13.74 3.57
N THR A 9 13.53 14.85 3.13
CA THR A 9 13.48 16.13 3.86
C THR A 9 12.05 16.68 3.94
N TYR A 10 11.24 16.49 2.90
CA TYR A 10 9.89 17.00 2.85
C TYR A 10 8.98 16.36 3.90
N LEU A 11 9.14 15.07 4.19
CA LEU A 11 8.37 14.38 5.24
C LEU A 11 8.61 14.98 6.64
N TYR A 12 9.83 15.44 6.91
CA TYR A 12 10.16 16.16 8.14
C TYR A 12 9.49 17.54 8.18
N MET A 13 9.51 18.26 7.07
CA MET A 13 8.93 19.61 7.02
C MET A 13 7.40 19.57 7.10
N GLY A 14 6.78 18.65 6.36
CA GLY A 14 5.35 18.47 6.24
C GLY A 14 4.69 19.48 5.31
N CYS A 15 3.36 19.40 5.22
CA CYS A 15 2.53 20.33 4.43
C CYS A 15 1.30 20.75 5.23
N LYS A 16 0.84 22.01 5.07
CA LYS A 16 -0.39 22.49 5.71
C LYS A 16 -1.64 22.12 4.91
N GLY A 17 -1.59 22.34 3.59
CA GLY A 17 -2.61 21.85 2.66
C GLY A 17 -2.34 20.40 2.27
N GLY A 18 -3.36 19.72 1.78
CA GLY A 18 -3.22 18.33 1.35
C GLY A 18 -2.33 18.23 0.13
N HIS A 19 -1.40 17.27 0.13
CA HIS A 19 -0.53 16.98 -0.99
C HIS A 19 -0.45 15.47 -1.21
N VAL A 20 -0.93 15.04 -2.38
CA VAL A 20 -0.81 13.67 -2.88
C VAL A 20 0.28 13.64 -3.95
N ILE A 21 1.29 12.82 -3.74
CA ILE A 21 2.37 12.58 -4.70
C ILE A 21 2.04 11.28 -5.43
N VAL A 22 1.80 11.37 -6.74
CA VAL A 22 1.58 10.18 -7.58
C VAL A 22 2.94 9.70 -8.09
N SER A 23 3.25 8.43 -7.86
CA SER A 23 4.45 7.80 -8.41
C SER A 23 4.11 6.42 -8.95
N ALA A 24 4.48 6.20 -10.21
CA ALA A 24 4.22 4.95 -10.91
C ALA A 24 5.47 4.08 -10.87
N ASP A 25 5.30 2.85 -10.40
CA ASP A 25 6.30 1.80 -10.59
C ASP A 25 6.09 1.19 -11.98
N ASP A 26 7.18 0.70 -12.58
CA ASP A 26 7.18 0.09 -13.90
C ASP A 26 7.66 -1.37 -13.84
N PRO A 27 6.86 -2.30 -13.28
CA PRO A 27 7.15 -3.72 -13.37
C PRO A 27 7.41 -4.12 -14.83
N TYR A 28 8.35 -5.03 -15.05
CA TYR A 28 8.83 -5.45 -16.38
C TYR A 28 9.61 -4.37 -17.18
N CYS A 29 9.82 -3.16 -16.64
CA CYS A 29 10.54 -2.08 -17.34
C CYS A 29 9.97 -1.75 -18.72
N HIS A 30 8.67 -1.48 -18.83
CA HIS A 30 8.07 -1.14 -20.13
C HIS A 30 8.63 0.16 -20.73
N SER A 31 9.05 1.09 -19.87
CA SER A 31 9.54 2.42 -20.25
C SER A 31 10.75 2.88 -19.44
N SER A 32 11.05 2.20 -18.33
CA SER A 32 12.11 2.53 -17.38
C SER A 32 13.38 1.75 -17.64
N GLN A 33 14.53 2.28 -17.23
CA GLN A 33 15.82 1.60 -17.31
C GLN A 33 16.05 0.58 -16.16
N ASN A 34 15.21 0.61 -15.13
CA ASN A 34 15.21 -0.34 -14.02
C ASN A 34 13.83 -0.45 -13.36
N GLU A 35 13.61 -1.53 -12.61
CA GLU A 35 12.47 -1.70 -11.73
C GLU A 35 12.80 -1.12 -10.35
N GLN A 36 11.93 -0.26 -9.83
CA GLN A 36 12.00 0.24 -8.47
C GLN A 36 10.66 0.04 -7.79
N ASP A 37 10.71 -0.43 -6.55
CA ASP A 37 9.52 -0.56 -5.72
C ASP A 37 9.39 0.67 -4.81
N ASN A 38 8.42 1.53 -5.11
CA ASN A 38 8.27 2.78 -4.37
C ASN A 38 7.86 2.59 -2.90
N ARG A 39 7.44 1.39 -2.51
CA ARG A 39 7.11 1.08 -1.12
C ARG A 39 8.35 1.12 -0.23
N TYR A 40 9.56 0.90 -0.76
CA TYR A 40 10.80 1.15 -0.02
C TYR A 40 11.03 2.63 0.28
N TYR A 41 10.68 3.55 -0.62
CA TYR A 41 10.75 4.99 -0.32
C TYR A 41 9.71 5.38 0.73
N ALA A 42 8.52 4.79 0.69
CA ALA A 42 7.51 5.01 1.73
C ALA A 42 8.03 4.60 3.12
N LEU A 43 8.61 3.39 3.22
CA LEU A 43 9.23 2.89 4.46
C LEU A 43 10.38 3.78 4.92
N PHE A 44 11.29 4.12 4.02
CA PHE A 44 12.48 4.92 4.35
C PHE A 44 12.11 6.34 4.81
N ALA A 45 11.11 6.96 4.18
CA ALA A 45 10.67 8.31 4.51
C ALA A 45 9.66 8.39 5.66
N SER A 46 9.14 7.25 6.16
CA SER A 46 7.94 7.21 7.01
C SER A 46 6.74 7.91 6.36
N CYS A 47 6.59 7.76 5.03
CA CYS A 47 5.55 8.43 4.25
C CYS A 47 4.32 7.54 4.09
N PRO A 48 3.13 7.96 4.56
CA PRO A 48 1.89 7.22 4.30
C PRO A 48 1.71 6.95 2.80
N MET A 49 1.13 5.81 2.44
CA MET A 49 1.03 5.37 1.06
C MET A 49 -0.26 4.60 0.79
N LEU A 50 -0.96 5.00 -0.27
CA LEU A 50 -2.15 4.37 -0.80
C LEU A 50 -1.84 3.61 -2.10
N GLU A 51 -2.47 2.45 -2.27
CA GLU A 51 -2.28 1.56 -3.41
C GLU A 51 -3.63 1.15 -4.03
N PRO A 52 -4.13 1.90 -5.02
CA PRO A 52 -5.35 1.54 -5.75
C PRO A 52 -5.18 0.29 -6.62
N SER A 53 -6.25 -0.48 -6.80
CA SER A 53 -6.29 -1.58 -7.79
C SER A 53 -7.10 -1.25 -9.05
N THR A 54 -7.88 -0.17 -9.04
CA THR A 54 -8.77 0.21 -10.16
C THR A 54 -8.77 1.73 -10.39
N PRO A 55 -9.17 2.21 -11.59
CA PRO A 55 -9.35 3.63 -11.84
C PRO A 55 -10.30 4.34 -10.86
N GLU A 56 -11.39 3.67 -10.46
CA GLU A 56 -12.33 4.20 -9.46
C GLU A 56 -11.68 4.33 -8.08
N GLU A 57 -10.91 3.34 -7.65
CA GLU A 57 -10.13 3.44 -6.41
C GLU A 57 -9.06 4.51 -6.49
N ALA A 58 -8.33 4.64 -7.60
CA ALA A 58 -7.32 5.68 -7.76
C ALA A 58 -7.94 7.08 -7.58
N LYS A 59 -9.13 7.31 -8.15
CA LYS A 59 -9.89 8.55 -7.97
C LYS A 59 -10.34 8.75 -6.51
N GLU A 60 -10.93 7.75 -5.86
CA GLU A 60 -11.38 7.87 -4.46
C GLU A 60 -10.22 7.99 -3.47
N MET A 61 -9.15 7.22 -3.65
CA MET A 61 -7.93 7.27 -2.84
C MET A 61 -7.20 8.60 -3.01
N THR A 62 -7.17 9.20 -4.21
CA THR A 62 -6.65 10.56 -4.40
C THR A 62 -7.44 11.56 -3.54
N ARG A 63 -8.77 11.51 -3.61
CA ARG A 63 -9.64 12.40 -2.85
C ARG A 63 -9.47 12.23 -1.33
N VAL A 64 -9.40 10.99 -0.86
CA VAL A 64 -9.18 10.69 0.57
C VAL A 64 -7.76 11.02 0.98
N GLY A 65 -6.78 10.80 0.11
CA GLY A 65 -5.36 11.10 0.31
C GLY A 65 -5.13 12.58 0.62
N PHE A 66 -5.81 13.50 -0.07
CA PHE A 66 -5.77 14.92 0.31
C PHE A 66 -6.25 15.16 1.75
N SER A 67 -7.32 14.49 2.18
CA SER A 67 -7.85 14.63 3.54
C SER A 67 -6.91 14.03 4.59
N ILE A 68 -6.35 12.85 4.32
CA ILE A 68 -5.34 12.20 5.18
C ILE A 68 -4.10 13.10 5.30
N SER A 69 -3.63 13.65 4.17
CA SER A 69 -2.46 14.52 4.12
C SER A 69 -2.64 15.79 4.96
N GLU A 70 -3.80 16.46 4.87
CA GLU A 70 -4.13 17.61 5.74
C GLU A 70 -4.17 17.23 7.21
N GLU A 71 -4.81 16.10 7.53
CA GLU A 71 -4.96 15.63 8.91
C GLU A 71 -3.62 15.26 9.56
N LEU A 72 -2.68 14.73 8.77
CA LEU A 72 -1.32 14.38 9.21
C LEU A 72 -0.34 15.55 9.05
N GLN A 73 -0.71 16.60 8.34
CA GLN A 73 0.19 17.66 7.86
C GLN A 73 1.44 17.09 7.19
N SER A 74 1.25 16.10 6.32
CA SER A 74 2.31 15.32 5.68
C SER A 74 1.90 14.95 4.27
N PRO A 75 2.80 14.95 3.28
CA PRO A 75 2.48 14.39 1.97
C PRO A 75 2.16 12.89 2.11
N ILE A 76 1.36 12.40 1.17
CA ILE A 76 1.02 10.98 1.02
C ILE A 76 1.41 10.51 -0.38
N LEU A 77 1.95 9.30 -0.49
CA LEU A 77 2.19 8.65 -1.76
C LEU A 77 0.92 7.98 -2.26
N LEU A 78 0.60 8.16 -3.53
CA LEU A 78 -0.33 7.33 -4.27
C LEU A 78 0.50 6.53 -5.27
N ARG A 79 0.76 5.26 -4.93
CA ARG A 79 1.53 4.35 -5.75
C ARG A 79 0.64 3.75 -6.83
N THR A 80 1.08 3.78 -8.07
CA THR A 80 0.44 3.06 -9.18
C THR A 80 1.44 2.13 -9.85
N THR A 81 0.96 1.18 -10.66
CA THR A 81 1.80 0.31 -11.50
C THR A 81 1.35 0.40 -12.95
N THR A 82 2.17 -0.10 -13.89
CA THR A 82 1.95 -0.02 -15.33
C THR A 82 0.53 -0.40 -15.73
N ARG A 83 0.01 -1.55 -15.27
CA ARG A 83 -1.36 -1.98 -15.62
C ARG A 83 -2.44 -1.05 -15.13
N LEU A 84 -2.31 -0.47 -13.94
CA LEU A 84 -3.27 0.51 -13.45
C LEU A 84 -3.25 1.80 -14.30
N ASN A 85 -2.07 2.21 -14.78
CA ASN A 85 -1.93 3.42 -15.59
C ASN A 85 -2.44 3.25 -17.03
N HIS A 86 -2.46 2.00 -17.54
CA HIS A 86 -2.86 1.69 -18.91
C HIS A 86 -4.24 1.02 -19.04
N VAL A 87 -5.01 0.91 -17.95
CA VAL A 87 -6.39 0.39 -17.97
C VAL A 87 -7.44 1.50 -18.06
N ARG A 88 -8.62 1.17 -18.57
CA ARG A 88 -9.81 2.04 -18.55
C ARG A 88 -10.92 1.37 -17.74
N GLY A 89 -11.66 2.16 -16.99
CA GLY A 89 -12.80 1.69 -16.20
C GLY A 89 -13.80 2.81 -15.97
N LEU A 90 -15.04 2.43 -15.66
CA LEU A 90 -16.07 3.40 -15.29
C LEU A 90 -15.70 4.06 -13.95
N VAL A 91 -15.88 5.38 -13.87
CA VAL A 91 -15.64 6.15 -12.65
C VAL A 91 -16.86 6.97 -12.27
N THR A 92 -17.20 6.98 -10.99
CA THR A 92 -18.35 7.73 -10.48
C THR A 92 -17.93 9.14 -10.11
N LEU A 93 -18.44 10.15 -10.83
CA LEU A 93 -18.14 11.54 -10.50
C LEU A 93 -19.01 12.03 -9.32
N LYS A 94 -18.40 12.83 -8.45
CA LYS A 94 -19.08 13.51 -7.34
C LYS A 94 -18.96 15.02 -7.54
N LYS A 95 -19.89 15.79 -6.97
CA LYS A 95 -19.81 17.27 -7.01
C LYS A 95 -18.49 17.73 -6.40
N LEU A 96 -17.79 18.60 -7.10
CA LEU A 96 -16.59 19.25 -6.59
C LEU A 96 -16.93 20.08 -5.35
N LYS A 97 -16.13 19.93 -4.30
CA LYS A 97 -16.25 20.78 -3.11
C LYS A 97 -15.54 22.10 -3.40
N LYS A 98 -16.13 23.21 -2.98
CA LYS A 98 -15.44 24.51 -3.02
C LYS A 98 -14.20 24.44 -2.11
N PRO A 99 -13.08 25.06 -2.49
CA PRO A 99 -11.91 25.18 -1.63
C PRO A 99 -12.28 25.83 -0.29
N LYS A 100 -11.66 25.38 0.80
CA LYS A 100 -11.83 26.00 2.12
C LYS A 100 -10.73 27.05 2.33
N GLY A 101 -11.14 28.30 2.51
CA GLY A 101 -10.24 29.41 2.86
C GLY A 101 -9.33 29.88 1.72
N LYS A 102 -8.37 30.75 2.07
CA LYS A 102 -7.29 31.22 1.20
C LYS A 102 -5.97 30.66 1.72
N GLY A 103 -5.07 30.26 0.81
CA GLY A 103 -3.73 29.83 1.19
C GLY A 103 -2.93 31.00 1.77
N TYR A 104 -2.32 30.80 2.94
CA TYR A 104 -1.40 31.75 3.54
C TYR A 104 -0.09 31.05 3.89
N PHE A 105 1.03 31.67 3.51
CA PHE A 105 2.36 31.19 3.86
C PHE A 105 2.94 32.05 4.97
N GLU A 106 3.32 31.40 6.06
CA GLU A 106 3.95 32.03 7.20
C GLU A 106 5.40 31.54 7.28
N LYS A 107 6.34 32.48 7.25
CA LYS A 107 7.76 32.17 7.41
C LYS A 107 8.01 31.71 8.85
N GLY A 108 8.77 30.64 9.02
CA GLY A 108 9.15 30.13 10.33
C GLY A 108 10.47 29.38 10.28
N SER A 109 11.26 29.49 11.34
CA SER A 109 12.56 28.80 11.46
C SER A 109 12.43 27.27 11.34
N MET A 110 11.29 26.71 11.75
CA MET A 110 10.98 25.28 11.65
C MET A 110 10.68 24.77 10.22
N LEU A 111 10.73 25.66 9.22
CA LEU A 111 10.66 25.33 7.80
C LEU A 111 12.04 25.26 7.13
N VAL A 112 13.11 25.58 7.88
CA VAL A 112 14.49 25.49 7.39
C VAL A 112 15.05 24.11 7.74
N ALA A 113 15.44 23.36 6.73
CA ALA A 113 15.96 22.00 6.85
C ALA A 113 17.43 21.97 7.33
N VAL A 114 17.65 22.38 8.58
CA VAL A 114 18.96 22.28 9.26
C VAL A 114 18.92 21.18 10.33
N PRO A 115 20.08 20.64 10.78
CA PRO A 115 20.13 19.54 11.73
C PRO A 115 19.37 19.77 13.04
N SER A 116 19.38 21.00 13.57
CA SER A 116 18.61 21.35 14.77
C SER A 116 17.10 21.19 14.56
N THR A 117 16.57 21.67 13.43
CA THR A 117 15.17 21.46 13.04
C THR A 117 14.87 19.98 12.84
N ALA A 118 15.73 19.25 12.13
CA ALA A 118 15.52 17.83 11.82
C ALA A 118 15.40 16.96 13.09
N ARG A 119 16.26 17.19 14.10
CA ARG A 119 16.20 16.49 15.40
C ARG A 119 14.88 16.70 16.13
N VAL A 120 14.29 17.89 16.03
CA VAL A 120 12.97 18.21 16.62
C VAL A 120 11.83 17.60 15.79
N LYS A 121 11.96 17.60 14.46
CA LYS A 121 10.93 17.11 13.54
C LYS A 121 10.84 15.59 13.48
N HIS A 122 11.92 14.85 13.73
CA HIS A 122 11.90 13.39 13.64
C HIS A 122 10.88 12.73 14.61
N PRO A 123 10.86 13.05 15.92
CA PRO A 123 9.82 12.52 16.81
C PRO A 123 8.39 12.91 16.39
N ILE A 124 8.22 14.08 15.75
CA ILE A 124 6.92 14.51 15.23
C ILE A 124 6.51 13.67 14.02
N LEU A 125 7.44 13.34 13.12
CA LEU A 125 7.21 12.45 11.99
C LEU A 125 6.77 11.05 12.46
N LEU A 126 7.43 10.49 13.49
CA LEU A 126 7.03 9.19 14.04
C LEU A 126 5.62 9.22 14.65
N LYS A 127 5.26 10.28 15.37
CA LYS A 127 3.88 10.48 15.87
C LYS A 127 2.85 10.60 14.74
N LYS A 128 3.22 11.23 13.61
CA LYS A 128 2.36 11.26 12.41
C LYS A 128 2.20 9.87 11.81
N LEU A 129 3.26 9.06 11.79
CA LEU A 129 3.19 7.67 11.32
C LEU A 129 2.27 6.81 12.21
N GLU A 130 2.37 6.92 13.54
CA GLU A 130 1.44 6.26 14.46
C GLU A 130 -0.03 6.69 14.22
N LYS A 131 -0.24 7.97 13.93
CA LYS A 131 -1.58 8.47 13.56
C LYS A 131 -2.04 7.93 12.20
N ALA A 132 -1.13 7.82 11.23
CA ALA A 132 -1.41 7.23 9.93
C ALA A 132 -1.78 5.75 10.05
N GLU A 133 -1.17 5.00 10.96
CA GLU A 133 -1.53 3.61 11.26
C GLU A 133 -2.97 3.52 11.75
N LYS A 134 -3.37 4.39 12.71
CA LYS A 134 -4.76 4.46 13.19
C LYS A 134 -5.76 4.81 12.08
N LEU A 135 -5.35 5.60 11.08
CA LEU A 135 -6.15 5.89 9.90
C LEU A 135 -6.22 4.67 8.97
N SER A 136 -5.11 3.94 8.79
CA SER A 136 -5.04 2.70 8.03
C SER A 136 -5.97 1.63 8.59
N GLU A 137 -6.02 1.45 9.91
CA GLU A 137 -6.93 0.52 10.61
C GLU A 137 -8.41 0.78 10.30
N LYS A 138 -8.77 2.05 10.07
CA LYS A 138 -10.15 2.48 9.80
C LYS A 138 -10.42 2.69 8.32
N SER A 139 -9.41 2.48 7.47
CA SER A 139 -9.49 2.79 6.05
C SER A 139 -10.51 1.88 5.38
N PRO A 140 -11.51 2.44 4.66
CA PRO A 140 -12.46 1.62 3.91
C PRO A 140 -11.79 0.94 2.71
N PHE A 141 -10.52 1.23 2.43
CA PHE A 141 -9.76 0.59 1.36
C PHE A 141 -9.04 -0.69 1.78
N ASN A 142 -8.91 -0.93 3.09
CA ASN A 142 -8.41 -2.20 3.62
C ASN A 142 -9.61 -3.10 3.87
N LYS A 143 -9.69 -4.24 3.17
CA LYS A 143 -10.88 -5.10 3.18
C LYS A 143 -10.50 -6.57 3.22
N VAL A 144 -11.30 -7.34 3.94
CA VAL A 144 -11.33 -8.80 3.82
C VAL A 144 -12.51 -9.17 2.93
N ILE A 145 -12.24 -9.91 1.86
CA ILE A 145 -13.22 -10.40 0.89
C ILE A 145 -13.28 -11.92 1.03
N ALA A 146 -14.48 -12.48 1.07
CA ALA A 146 -14.68 -13.93 1.10
C ALA A 146 -14.93 -14.45 -0.33
N VAL A 147 -14.25 -15.52 -0.71
CA VAL A 147 -14.56 -16.33 -1.89
C VAL A 147 -14.94 -17.73 -1.41
N GLY A 148 -16.04 -18.27 -1.93
CA GLY A 148 -16.57 -19.57 -1.49
C GLY A 148 -17.05 -19.56 -0.03
N LYS A 149 -16.74 -20.62 0.71
CA LYS A 149 -17.00 -20.83 2.14
C LYS A 149 -15.69 -20.89 2.92
N PRO A 150 -14.97 -19.77 3.06
CA PRO A 150 -13.60 -19.77 3.54
C PRO A 150 -13.51 -20.17 5.03
N SER A 151 -12.58 -21.05 5.35
CA SER A 151 -12.28 -21.49 6.71
C SER A 151 -10.99 -20.87 7.24
N ASN A 152 -9.84 -21.40 6.83
CA ASN A 152 -8.51 -21.15 7.40
C ASN A 152 -7.44 -20.83 6.35
N ARG A 153 -7.79 -20.71 5.06
CA ARG A 153 -6.88 -20.30 3.99
C ARG A 153 -7.04 -18.82 3.65
N GLY A 154 -5.91 -18.10 3.55
CA GLY A 154 -5.86 -16.66 3.33
C GLY A 154 -4.99 -16.26 2.15
N ILE A 155 -5.33 -15.15 1.50
CA ILE A 155 -4.50 -14.47 0.51
C ILE A 155 -4.34 -13.01 0.94
N VAL A 156 -3.12 -12.48 0.90
CA VAL A 156 -2.83 -11.06 1.15
C VAL A 156 -2.36 -10.42 -0.15
N THR A 157 -2.91 -9.26 -0.49
CA THR A 157 -2.57 -8.58 -1.74
C THR A 157 -2.81 -7.06 -1.68
N SER A 158 -2.20 -6.32 -2.59
CA SER A 158 -2.39 -4.88 -2.79
C SER A 158 -2.31 -4.53 -4.28
N GLY A 159 -2.68 -3.29 -4.62
CA GLY A 159 -2.53 -2.79 -5.99
C GLY A 159 -3.26 -3.65 -7.02
N VAL A 160 -2.75 -3.68 -8.26
CA VAL A 160 -3.38 -4.41 -9.37
C VAL A 160 -3.48 -5.92 -9.14
N SER A 161 -2.55 -6.51 -8.36
CA SER A 161 -2.57 -7.93 -8.00
C SER A 161 -3.88 -8.35 -7.34
N ALA A 162 -4.56 -7.43 -6.64
CA ALA A 162 -5.85 -7.71 -6.03
C ALA A 162 -6.94 -8.11 -7.03
N ASN A 163 -6.87 -7.60 -8.26
CA ASN A 163 -7.84 -7.97 -9.30
C ASN A 163 -7.56 -9.39 -9.80
N TYR A 164 -6.29 -9.71 -10.08
CA TYR A 164 -5.89 -11.06 -10.52
C TYR A 164 -6.22 -12.11 -9.48
N VAL A 165 -5.91 -11.84 -8.20
CA VAL A 165 -6.22 -12.75 -7.08
C VAL A 165 -7.72 -13.02 -7.00
N LYS A 166 -8.55 -11.99 -7.12
CA LYS A 166 -10.01 -12.13 -7.02
C LYS A 166 -10.56 -13.00 -8.16
N GLU A 167 -10.16 -12.69 -9.39
CA GLU A 167 -10.56 -13.42 -10.61
C GLU A 167 -10.14 -14.90 -10.52
N VAL A 168 -8.86 -15.16 -10.26
CA VAL A 168 -8.33 -16.52 -10.17
C VAL A 168 -8.95 -17.31 -9.02
N ALA A 169 -9.19 -16.69 -7.87
CA ALA A 169 -9.84 -17.39 -6.75
C ALA A 169 -11.29 -17.78 -7.07
N GLU A 170 -12.02 -16.92 -7.81
CA GLU A 170 -13.38 -17.20 -8.29
C GLU A 170 -13.37 -18.33 -9.34
N ASP A 171 -12.45 -18.27 -10.31
CA ASP A 171 -12.33 -19.25 -11.40
C ASP A 171 -11.94 -20.64 -10.89
N LEU A 172 -10.98 -20.71 -9.96
CA LEU A 172 -10.57 -21.95 -9.29
C LEU A 172 -11.56 -22.41 -8.22
N LYS A 173 -12.61 -21.63 -7.94
CA LYS A 173 -13.64 -21.91 -6.91
C LYS A 173 -13.04 -22.18 -5.54
N LEU A 174 -12.05 -21.36 -5.14
CA LEU A 174 -11.35 -21.51 -3.87
C LEU A 174 -12.22 -21.07 -2.69
N ASP A 175 -12.04 -21.72 -1.54
CA ASP A 175 -12.62 -21.33 -0.26
C ASP A 175 -11.59 -20.49 0.55
N VAL A 176 -11.40 -19.22 0.19
CA VAL A 176 -10.33 -18.36 0.74
C VAL A 176 -10.81 -16.98 1.20
N LYS A 177 -10.11 -16.42 2.20
CA LYS A 177 -10.24 -15.02 2.60
C LYS A 177 -9.16 -14.20 1.90
N ILE A 178 -9.52 -13.11 1.24
CA ILE A 178 -8.58 -12.20 0.58
C ILE A 178 -8.50 -10.91 1.40
N LEU A 179 -7.36 -10.65 2.03
CA LEU A 179 -7.04 -9.36 2.61
C LEU A 179 -6.43 -8.47 1.54
N LYS A 180 -7.26 -7.56 1.00
CA LYS A 180 -6.83 -6.49 0.11
C LYS A 180 -6.44 -5.26 0.93
N LEU A 181 -5.18 -4.86 0.81
CA LEU A 181 -4.65 -3.65 1.44
C LEU A 181 -4.64 -2.50 0.43
N GLY A 182 -5.41 -1.45 0.74
CA GLY A 182 -5.41 -0.20 -0.01
C GLY A 182 -4.50 0.87 0.60
N MET A 183 -4.03 0.67 1.84
CA MET A 183 -2.98 1.45 2.48
C MET A 183 -1.90 0.49 2.97
N THR A 184 -0.73 0.56 2.34
CA THR A 184 0.38 -0.40 2.50
C THR A 184 1.54 0.14 3.33
N HIS A 185 1.58 1.45 3.56
CA HIS A 185 2.43 2.04 4.59
C HIS A 185 1.71 3.20 5.32
N PRO A 186 1.68 3.19 6.66
CA PRO A 186 1.80 2.01 7.51
C PRO A 186 0.67 1.00 7.27
N LEU A 187 0.98 -0.28 7.52
CA LEU A 187 -0.02 -1.35 7.49
C LEU A 187 -1.00 -1.23 8.66
N PRO A 188 -2.26 -1.68 8.50
CA PRO A 188 -3.21 -1.78 9.61
C PRO A 188 -2.84 -3.00 10.49
N ARG A 189 -1.88 -2.80 11.41
CA ARG A 189 -1.28 -3.84 12.25
C ARG A 189 -2.30 -4.79 12.88
N LYS A 190 -3.35 -4.28 13.53
CA LYS A 190 -4.39 -5.08 14.20
C LYS A 190 -5.23 -5.87 13.20
N MET A 191 -5.60 -5.28 12.07
CA MET A 191 -6.27 -6.01 10.99
C MET A 191 -5.40 -7.14 10.45
N CYS A 192 -4.11 -6.90 10.23
CA CYS A 192 -3.15 -7.91 9.80
C CYS A 192 -3.00 -9.03 10.84
N GLU A 193 -2.86 -8.72 12.13
CA GLU A 193 -2.79 -9.70 13.20
C GLU A 193 -4.06 -10.56 13.29
N HIS A 194 -5.24 -9.94 13.20
CA HIS A 194 -6.51 -10.66 13.20
C HIS A 194 -6.62 -11.60 12.00
N PHE A 195 -6.22 -11.12 10.81
CA PHE A 195 -6.21 -11.95 9.61
C PHE A 195 -5.27 -13.15 9.76
N ILE A 196 -4.04 -12.92 10.22
CA ILE A 196 -3.04 -13.96 10.49
C ILE A 196 -3.60 -15.02 11.46
N LYS A 197 -4.15 -14.61 12.60
CA LYS A 197 -4.73 -15.52 13.60
C LYS A 197 -5.92 -16.33 13.07
N SER A 198 -6.55 -15.87 11.99
CA SER A 198 -7.70 -16.53 11.38
C SER A 198 -7.31 -17.55 10.30
N CYS A 199 -6.02 -17.71 10.01
CA CYS A 199 -5.53 -18.54 8.91
C CYS A 199 -4.45 -19.54 9.39
N GLU A 200 -4.46 -20.74 8.81
CA GLU A 200 -3.37 -21.71 8.92
C GLU A 200 -2.33 -21.50 7.82
N GLU A 201 -2.77 -21.04 6.65
CA GLU A 201 -1.95 -20.82 5.47
C GLU A 201 -2.32 -19.50 4.80
N ILE A 202 -1.31 -18.69 4.51
CA ILE A 202 -1.43 -17.40 3.82
C ILE A 202 -0.54 -17.40 2.59
N VAL A 203 -1.10 -17.00 1.45
CA VAL A 203 -0.34 -16.69 0.24
C VAL A 203 -0.27 -15.17 0.06
N VAL A 204 0.93 -14.63 -0.07
CA VAL A 204 1.12 -13.20 -0.34
C VAL A 204 1.37 -12.98 -1.83
N VAL A 205 0.48 -12.21 -2.46
CA VAL A 205 0.51 -11.89 -3.89
C VAL A 205 0.71 -10.39 -4.05
N GLU A 206 1.93 -9.99 -4.36
CA GLU A 206 2.34 -8.59 -4.53
C GLU A 206 3.33 -8.48 -5.70
N GLU A 207 3.27 -7.39 -6.47
CA GLU A 207 4.25 -7.13 -7.54
C GLU A 207 5.62 -6.71 -6.97
N LEU A 208 6.69 -6.81 -7.78
CA LEU A 208 8.05 -6.37 -7.44
C LEU A 208 8.63 -7.05 -6.20
N GLU A 209 8.81 -6.34 -5.09
CA GLU A 209 9.56 -6.79 -3.92
C GLU A 209 8.66 -7.47 -2.88
N PRO A 210 9.17 -8.37 -2.01
CA PRO A 210 8.38 -9.11 -1.02
C PRO A 210 8.09 -8.27 0.24
N ILE A 211 7.55 -7.05 0.08
CA ILE A 211 7.40 -6.10 1.19
C ILE A 211 6.25 -6.50 2.12
N LEU A 212 5.08 -6.85 1.57
CA LEU A 212 3.97 -7.37 2.35
C LEU A 212 4.32 -8.73 2.96
N GLU A 213 4.97 -9.61 2.20
CA GLU A 213 5.41 -10.93 2.67
C GLU A 213 6.30 -10.78 3.90
N ASN A 214 7.32 -9.92 3.81
CA ASN A 214 8.24 -9.68 4.91
C ASN A 214 7.51 -9.11 6.14
N HIS A 215 6.61 -8.14 5.96
CA HIS A 215 5.84 -7.59 7.07
C HIS A 215 4.91 -8.62 7.71
N PHE A 216 4.24 -9.46 6.93
CA PHE A 216 3.36 -10.50 7.48
C PHE A 216 4.17 -11.55 8.26
N LYS A 217 5.36 -11.91 7.79
CA LYS A 217 6.28 -12.80 8.54
C LYS A 217 6.73 -12.17 9.86
N ILE A 218 7.07 -10.89 9.87
CA ILE A 218 7.41 -10.16 11.10
C ILE A 218 6.23 -10.15 12.07
N ILE A 219 5.03 -9.79 11.60
CA ILE A 219 3.83 -9.73 12.46
C ILE A 219 3.50 -11.12 13.01
N ALA A 220 3.56 -12.17 12.19
CA ALA A 220 3.33 -13.54 12.63
C ALA A 220 4.32 -13.99 13.72
N TYR A 221 5.60 -13.64 13.55
CA TYR A 221 6.63 -13.88 14.56
C TYR A 221 6.35 -13.14 15.87
N ASP A 222 6.08 -11.83 15.80
CA ASP A 222 5.82 -10.98 16.98
C ASP A 222 4.66 -11.49 17.83
N ILE A 223 3.61 -12.03 17.20
CA ILE A 223 2.43 -12.57 17.90
C ILE A 223 2.52 -14.07 18.23
N GLY A 224 3.64 -14.73 17.90
CA GLY A 224 3.86 -16.16 18.14
C GLY A 224 2.91 -17.07 17.37
N CYS A 225 2.45 -16.67 16.17
CA CYS A 225 1.53 -17.45 15.36
C CYS A 225 2.30 -18.29 14.32
N ASN A 226 2.09 -19.61 14.32
CA ASN A 226 2.73 -20.55 13.41
C ASN A 226 1.97 -20.70 12.07
N VAL A 227 1.52 -19.58 11.49
CA VAL A 227 0.89 -19.56 10.16
C VAL A 227 1.94 -19.85 9.09
N LYS A 228 1.62 -20.67 8.08
CA LYS A 228 2.50 -20.83 6.92
C LYS A 228 2.30 -19.67 5.97
N ILE A 229 3.38 -18.97 5.63
CA ILE A 229 3.33 -17.83 4.70
C ILE A 229 4.11 -18.19 3.43
N TYR A 230 3.38 -18.31 2.32
CA TYR A 230 3.90 -18.54 0.98
C TYR A 230 3.97 -17.23 0.20
N GLY A 231 4.98 -17.10 -0.66
CA GLY A 231 5.23 -15.90 -1.44
C GLY A 231 6.49 -16.05 -2.30
N LYS A 232 7.24 -14.96 -2.44
CA LYS A 232 8.47 -14.94 -3.23
C LYS A 232 9.61 -15.67 -2.52
N SER A 233 9.73 -15.51 -1.19
CA SER A 233 10.83 -16.15 -0.46
C SER A 233 10.66 -17.67 -0.33
N THR A 234 9.45 -18.20 -0.57
CA THR A 234 9.17 -19.65 -0.67
C THR A 234 9.19 -20.15 -2.11
N GLY A 235 9.59 -19.34 -3.09
CA GLY A 235 9.71 -19.72 -4.50
C GLY A 235 8.39 -19.93 -5.25
N HIS A 236 7.24 -19.58 -4.65
CA HIS A 236 5.94 -19.71 -5.31
C HIS A 236 5.65 -18.56 -6.27
N PHE A 237 6.37 -17.46 -6.08
CA PHE A 237 6.28 -16.26 -6.87
C PHE A 237 7.68 -15.74 -7.20
N SER A 238 7.85 -15.15 -8.39
CA SER A 238 9.11 -14.52 -8.77
C SER A 238 9.13 -13.04 -8.38
N ARG A 239 10.34 -12.52 -8.17
CA ARG A 239 10.62 -11.07 -8.19
C ARG A 239 10.72 -10.52 -9.61
N LEU A 240 10.86 -11.40 -10.59
CA LEU A 240 10.98 -11.04 -12.00
C LEU A 240 9.61 -10.80 -12.61
N TYR A 241 9.60 -9.84 -13.52
CA TYR A 241 8.48 -9.56 -14.42
C TYR A 241 7.23 -9.01 -13.73
N GLU A 242 6.30 -8.55 -14.56
CA GLU A 242 4.98 -8.10 -14.14
C GLU A 242 4.04 -9.28 -13.94
N TYR A 243 3.11 -9.17 -12.98
CA TYR A 243 2.17 -10.26 -12.71
C TYR A 243 1.00 -10.25 -13.69
N ASN A 244 0.48 -11.44 -13.94
CA ASN A 244 -0.71 -11.66 -14.75
C ASN A 244 -1.55 -12.81 -14.12
N PRO A 245 -2.79 -13.03 -14.60
CA PRO A 245 -3.64 -14.11 -14.08
C PRO A 245 -3.01 -15.51 -14.17
N ASP A 246 -2.21 -15.80 -15.19
CA ASP A 246 -1.59 -17.12 -15.37
C ASP A 246 -0.58 -17.42 -14.25
N ILE A 247 0.31 -16.47 -13.93
CA ILE A 247 1.29 -16.58 -12.84
C ILE A 247 0.56 -16.78 -11.50
N VAL A 248 -0.52 -16.02 -11.27
CA VAL A 248 -1.32 -16.14 -10.03
C VAL A 248 -2.05 -17.49 -9.98
N THR A 249 -2.58 -17.97 -11.10
CA THR A 249 -3.25 -19.27 -11.22
C THR A 249 -2.30 -20.42 -10.88
N GLU A 250 -1.10 -20.42 -11.46
CA GLU A 250 -0.08 -21.43 -11.19
C GLU A 250 0.30 -21.46 -9.71
N ALA A 251 0.62 -20.29 -9.13
CA ALA A 251 1.03 -20.18 -7.74
C ALA A 251 -0.09 -20.62 -6.77
N LEU A 252 -1.32 -20.12 -6.95
CA LEU A 252 -2.45 -20.48 -6.08
C LEU A 252 -2.83 -21.95 -6.21
N SER A 253 -2.79 -22.52 -7.43
CA SER A 253 -3.02 -23.95 -7.64
C SER A 253 -1.95 -24.81 -6.98
N ASN A 254 -0.71 -24.35 -6.89
CA ASN A 254 0.36 -25.10 -6.21
C ASN A 254 0.20 -25.11 -4.68
N VAL A 255 -0.31 -24.02 -4.09
CA VAL A 255 -0.52 -23.94 -2.63
C VAL A 255 -1.83 -24.58 -2.19
N PHE A 256 -2.93 -24.30 -2.89
CA PHE A 256 -4.29 -24.64 -2.44
C PHE A 256 -4.90 -25.89 -3.07
N LYS A 257 -4.06 -26.74 -3.69
CA LYS A 257 -4.41 -28.12 -4.07
C LYS A 257 -5.26 -28.83 -3.01
#